data_AF-D3FQ69-F1
#
_entry.id   AF-D3FQ69-F1
#
_cell.length_a   1.000
_cell.length_b   1.000
_cell.length_c   1.000
_cell.angle_alpha   90.00
_cell.angle_beta   90.00
_cell.angle_gamma   90.00
#
_symmetry.space_group_name_H-M   'P 1'
#
loop_
_entity.id
_entity.type
_entity.pdbx_description
1 polymer ?
#
loop_
_entity_poly.entity_id
_entity_poly.type
_entity_poly.pdbx_seq_one_letter_code
_entity_poly.pdbx_strand_id
1 'polypeptide(L)'
;MGIDKNSRYKKVTLDFYLMQMKWVAWFIPSVLVVYLLLGRFLRDSVDLDLAFHAFMYQPSKIFMLVCGIMACFAFFNFYVRNGVTRKDVFLGTSIAAALLAVSIIIISTLLSAVLMLIGSLTAFSPGTGQLDSLGTDLNLLTFILSTSLIILSYYIGGWIISVGFYKFGWLIGMAFIAVGVMFLALTDLFWEREIAHPIANSINLTFPELPIFTSLIGTIVIIAAGLWLIRQLTKRVRVKLQ
;
A
#
# COMPACT_ATOMS: atom_id res chain seq x y z
N MET A 1 -6.16 15.69 -34.15
CA MET A 1 -4.88 15.08 -33.72
C MET A 1 -5.22 13.87 -32.85
N GLY A 2 -5.24 12.68 -33.43
CA GLY A 2 -5.71 11.46 -32.76
C GLY A 2 -4.63 10.93 -31.82
N ILE A 3 -4.84 11.06 -30.51
CA ILE A 3 -3.94 10.44 -29.53
C ILE A 3 -4.16 8.91 -29.59
N ASP A 4 -3.13 8.20 -30.01
CA ASP A 4 -3.09 6.75 -30.04
C ASP A 4 -3.59 6.15 -28.73
N LYS A 5 -4.35 5.05 -28.81
CA LYS A 5 -4.91 4.37 -27.63
C LYS A 5 -3.83 3.99 -26.61
N ASN A 6 -2.62 3.69 -27.10
CA ASN A 6 -1.45 3.35 -26.30
C ASN A 6 -0.87 4.56 -25.52
N SER A 7 -1.15 5.78 -25.98
CA SER A 7 -0.69 7.03 -25.35
C SER A 7 -1.61 7.47 -24.21
N ARG A 8 -2.93 7.19 -24.30
CA ARG A 8 -3.91 7.65 -23.30
C ARG A 8 -3.75 7.03 -21.92
N TYR A 9 -3.67 5.70 -21.80
CA TYR A 9 -3.50 5.09 -20.46
C TYR A 9 -2.13 5.42 -19.85
N LYS A 10 -1.07 5.57 -20.66
CA LYS A 10 0.25 5.98 -20.20
C LYS A 10 0.22 7.37 -19.58
N LYS A 11 -0.48 8.31 -20.24
CA LYS A 11 -0.67 9.67 -19.71
C LYS A 11 -1.43 9.65 -18.38
N VAL A 12 -2.53 8.90 -18.30
CA VAL A 12 -3.29 8.75 -17.04
C VAL A 12 -2.41 8.15 -15.94
N THR A 13 -1.63 7.12 -16.26
CA THR A 13 -0.70 6.48 -15.31
C THR A 13 0.28 7.50 -14.76
N LEU A 14 0.92 8.28 -15.65
CA LEU A 14 1.93 9.25 -15.29
C LEU A 14 1.36 10.40 -14.47
N ASP A 15 0.23 10.97 -14.89
CA ASP A 15 -0.43 12.06 -14.17
C ASP A 15 -0.83 11.62 -12.76
N PHE A 16 -1.41 10.41 -12.65
CA PHE A 16 -1.87 9.85 -11.39
C PHE A 16 -0.70 9.51 -10.46
N TYR A 17 0.34 8.86 -10.98
CA TYR A 17 1.57 8.56 -10.25
C TYR A 17 2.25 9.83 -9.75
N LEU A 18 2.44 10.85 -10.61
CA LEU A 18 3.09 12.10 -10.22
C LEU A 18 2.30 12.85 -9.15
N MET A 19 0.97 12.85 -9.22
CA MET A 19 0.14 13.47 -8.19
C MET A 19 0.33 12.80 -6.84
N GLN A 20 0.33 11.46 -6.80
CA GLN A 20 0.52 10.72 -5.56
C GLN A 20 1.97 10.79 -5.06
N MET A 21 2.96 10.87 -5.95
CA MET A 21 4.36 11.08 -5.58
C MET A 21 4.59 12.42 -4.89
N LYS A 22 3.82 13.47 -5.21
CA LYS A 22 3.85 14.73 -4.45
C LYS A 22 3.40 14.53 -3.00
N TRP A 23 2.43 13.64 -2.75
CA TRP A 23 2.01 13.29 -1.39
C TRP A 23 3.07 12.47 -0.68
N VAL A 24 3.67 11.50 -1.39
CA VAL A 24 4.80 10.70 -0.87
C VAL A 24 5.97 11.61 -0.47
N ALA A 25 6.26 12.66 -1.24
CA ALA A 25 7.33 13.61 -0.94
C ALA A 25 7.14 14.37 0.38
N TRP A 26 5.90 14.51 0.88
CA TRP A 26 5.62 15.04 2.22
C TRP A 26 5.53 13.96 3.28
N PHE A 27 4.98 12.80 2.93
CA PHE A 27 4.79 11.66 3.82
C PHE A 27 6.12 11.04 4.29
N ILE A 28 7.08 10.79 3.38
CA ILE A 28 8.33 10.13 3.75
C ILE A 28 9.16 10.98 4.73
N PRO A 29 9.39 12.29 4.47
CA PRO A 29 10.12 13.13 5.42
C PRO A 29 9.42 13.27 6.77
N SER A 30 8.09 13.33 6.81
CA SER A 30 7.38 13.44 8.09
C SER A 30 7.57 12.19 8.95
N VAL A 31 7.49 10.99 8.35
CA VAL A 31 7.78 9.73 9.07
C VAL A 31 9.25 9.64 9.46
N LEU A 32 10.18 10.11 8.62
CA LEU A 32 11.60 10.18 8.95
C LEU A 32 11.87 11.07 10.18
N VAL A 33 11.25 12.25 10.25
CA VAL A 33 11.37 13.13 11.42
C VAL A 33 10.84 12.43 12.67
N VAL A 34 9.67 11.78 12.60
CA VAL A 34 9.12 11.01 13.72
C VAL A 34 10.09 9.90 14.15
N TYR A 35 10.64 9.13 13.21
CA TYR A 35 11.62 8.09 13.50
C TYR A 35 12.86 8.63 14.23
N LEU A 36 13.42 9.76 13.78
CA LEU A 36 14.58 10.38 14.41
C LEU A 36 14.25 10.94 15.81
N LEU A 37 13.07 11.51 16.00
CA LEU A 37 12.62 11.99 17.32
C LEU A 37 12.44 10.82 18.29
N LEU A 38 11.79 9.74 17.87
CA LEU A 38 11.63 8.54 18.72
C LEU A 38 12.99 7.95 19.11
N GLY A 39 13.91 7.82 18.14
CA GLY A 39 15.28 7.37 18.41
C GLY A 39 16.09 8.31 19.29
N ARG A 40 15.70 9.59 19.41
CA ARG A 40 16.35 10.56 20.30
C ARG A 40 15.76 10.58 21.71
N PHE A 41 14.44 10.42 21.85
CA PHE A 41 13.72 10.62 23.12
C PHE A 41 13.37 9.33 23.86
N LEU A 42 13.21 8.20 23.18
CA LEU A 42 12.71 6.94 23.78
C LEU A 42 13.74 5.81 23.79
N ARG A 43 14.99 6.09 23.42
CA ARG A 43 16.06 5.09 23.28
C ARG A 43 16.39 4.35 24.58
N ASP A 44 16.18 4.98 25.73
CA ASP A 44 16.50 4.39 27.04
C ASP A 44 15.32 3.62 27.66
N SER A 45 14.11 3.74 27.11
CA SER A 45 12.88 3.19 27.70
C SER A 45 12.20 2.12 26.84
N VAL A 46 12.55 2.01 25.56
CA VAL A 46 11.98 1.04 24.62
C VAL A 46 13.09 0.49 23.74
N ASP A 47 13.25 -0.83 23.69
CA ASP A 47 14.12 -1.56 22.77
C ASP A 47 13.62 -1.43 21.31
N LEU A 48 13.66 -0.22 20.77
CA LEU A 48 13.34 0.09 19.37
C LEU A 48 14.58 -0.16 18.50
N ASP A 49 15.01 -1.41 18.39
CA ASP A 49 16.03 -1.82 17.42
C ASP A 49 15.39 -2.11 16.06
N LEU A 50 14.63 -1.16 15.49
CA LEU A 50 14.02 -1.32 14.17
C LEU A 50 14.68 -0.39 13.16
N ALA A 51 15.10 -0.96 12.03
CA ALA A 51 15.59 -0.19 10.90
C ALA A 51 14.48 0.69 10.29
N PHE A 52 14.85 1.81 9.66
CA PHE A 52 13.87 2.76 9.12
C PHE A 52 12.92 2.13 8.09
N HIS A 53 13.40 1.19 7.28
CA HIS A 53 12.56 0.48 6.30
C HIS A 53 11.50 -0.41 6.96
N ALA A 54 11.84 -1.04 8.09
CA ALA A 54 10.92 -1.80 8.92
C ALA A 54 9.91 -0.87 9.60
N PHE A 55 10.36 0.25 10.16
CA PHE A 55 9.50 1.27 10.75
C PHE A 55 8.50 1.87 9.74
N MET A 56 8.91 2.04 8.48
CA MET A 56 8.07 2.59 7.42
C MET A 56 6.95 1.66 6.97
N TYR A 57 7.01 0.36 7.27
CA TYR A 57 6.05 -0.63 6.81
C TYR A 57 4.61 -0.33 7.24
N GLN A 58 4.38 -0.14 8.53
CA GLN A 58 3.06 0.14 9.11
C GLN A 58 2.42 1.45 8.61
N PRO A 59 3.10 2.62 8.69
CA PRO A 59 2.52 3.86 8.18
C PRO A 59 2.30 3.82 6.67
N SER A 60 3.12 3.09 5.90
CA SER A 60 2.94 2.95 4.45
C SER A 60 1.67 2.15 4.09
N LYS A 61 1.30 1.13 4.87
CA LYS A 61 0.03 0.39 4.72
C LYS A 61 -1.17 1.35 4.80
N ILE A 62 -1.19 2.20 5.83
CA ILE A 62 -2.27 3.18 6.05
C ILE A 62 -2.27 4.25 4.95
N PHE A 63 -1.11 4.80 4.60
CA PHE A 63 -1.00 5.81 3.54
C PHE A 63 -1.55 5.30 2.20
N MET A 64 -1.24 4.06 1.85
CA MET A 64 -1.69 3.47 0.59
C MET A 64 -3.17 3.11 0.60
N LEU A 65 -3.73 2.69 1.74
CA LEU A 65 -5.17 2.57 1.93
C LEU A 65 -5.89 3.90 1.64
N VAL A 66 -5.42 5.00 2.23
CA VAL A 66 -6.01 6.34 2.02
C VAL A 66 -5.91 6.76 0.55
N CYS A 67 -4.76 6.52 -0.09
CA CYS A 67 -4.58 6.79 -1.52
C CYS A 67 -5.56 5.98 -2.40
N GLY A 68 -5.81 4.72 -2.05
CA GLY A 68 -6.79 3.86 -2.71
C GLY A 68 -8.23 4.37 -2.54
N ILE A 69 -8.58 4.86 -1.36
CA ILE A 69 -9.89 5.48 -1.11
C ILE A 69 -10.06 6.71 -2.00
N MET A 70 -9.04 7.57 -2.10
CA MET A 70 -9.07 8.79 -2.91
C MET A 70 -9.12 8.52 -4.42
N ALA A 71 -8.60 7.38 -4.88
CA ALA A 71 -8.48 7.03 -6.30
C ALA A 71 -9.81 7.14 -7.07
N CYS A 72 -10.91 6.64 -6.48
CA CYS A 72 -12.21 6.67 -7.15
C CYS A 72 -12.90 8.04 -7.02
N PHE A 73 -12.85 8.68 -5.85
CA PHE A 73 -13.57 9.94 -5.63
C PHE A 73 -13.00 11.11 -6.43
N ALA A 74 -11.67 11.29 -6.38
CA ALA A 74 -11.02 12.45 -7.00
C ALA A 74 -10.80 12.24 -8.51
N PHE A 75 -10.25 11.09 -8.90
CA PHE A 75 -9.66 10.96 -10.23
C PHE A 75 -10.56 10.24 -11.23
N PHE A 76 -11.33 9.23 -10.79
CA PHE A 76 -12.19 8.50 -11.71
C PHE A 76 -13.22 9.43 -12.38
N ASN A 77 -13.86 10.32 -11.61
CA ASN A 77 -14.78 11.31 -12.15
C ASN A 77 -14.07 12.31 -13.07
N PHE A 78 -12.91 12.84 -12.64
CA PHE A 78 -12.16 13.83 -13.39
C PHE A 78 -11.77 13.33 -14.79
N TYR A 79 -11.15 12.15 -14.88
CA TYR A 79 -10.69 11.60 -16.16
C TYR A 79 -11.85 11.20 -17.08
N VAL A 80 -12.92 10.63 -16.53
CA VAL A 80 -14.07 10.22 -17.36
C VAL A 80 -14.84 11.45 -17.89
N ARG A 81 -14.92 12.54 -17.11
CA ARG A 81 -15.48 13.82 -17.58
C ARG A 81 -14.64 14.46 -18.68
N ASN A 82 -13.32 14.30 -18.62
CA ASN A 82 -12.38 14.77 -19.65
C ASN A 82 -12.27 13.81 -20.86
N GLY A 83 -13.22 12.88 -21.04
CA GLY A 83 -13.31 12.04 -22.23
C GLY A 83 -12.39 10.81 -22.24
N VAL A 84 -11.77 10.46 -21.12
CA VAL A 84 -10.95 9.24 -20.99
C VAL A 84 -11.87 8.02 -20.81
N THR A 85 -11.56 6.91 -21.47
CA THR A 85 -12.37 5.69 -21.34
C THR A 85 -12.15 5.04 -19.96
N ARG A 86 -13.21 4.44 -19.40
CA ARG A 86 -13.16 3.76 -18.09
C ARG A 86 -12.11 2.65 -18.02
N LYS A 87 -11.85 1.98 -19.16
CA LYS A 87 -10.84 0.92 -19.26
C LYS A 87 -9.43 1.51 -19.10
N ASP A 88 -9.17 2.65 -19.74
CA ASP A 88 -7.86 3.31 -19.68
C ASP A 88 -7.62 3.92 -18.29
N VAL A 89 -8.67 4.44 -17.63
CA VAL A 89 -8.57 4.90 -16.23
C VAL A 89 -8.23 3.75 -15.31
N PHE A 90 -8.96 2.63 -15.39
CA PHE A 90 -8.69 1.45 -14.54
C PHE A 90 -7.28 0.89 -14.73
N LEU A 91 -6.81 0.76 -15.98
CA LEU A 91 -5.46 0.29 -16.26
C LEU A 91 -4.41 1.29 -15.76
N GLY A 92 -4.63 2.59 -16.01
CA GLY A 92 -3.71 3.63 -15.60
C GLY A 92 -3.56 3.74 -14.08
N THR A 93 -4.66 3.67 -13.34
CA THR A 93 -4.63 3.69 -11.87
C THR A 93 -4.00 2.42 -11.28
N SER A 94 -4.26 1.25 -11.88
CA SER A 94 -3.67 -0.02 -11.41
C SER A 94 -2.15 -0.01 -11.56
N ILE A 95 -1.64 0.43 -12.73
CA ILE A 95 -0.20 0.52 -12.99
C ILE A 95 0.43 1.60 -12.10
N ALA A 96 -0.21 2.75 -11.95
CA ALA A 96 0.29 3.83 -11.10
C ALA A 96 0.38 3.40 -9.62
N ALA A 97 -0.61 2.67 -9.11
CA ALA A 97 -0.59 2.13 -7.75
C ALA A 97 0.56 1.15 -7.53
N ALA A 98 0.82 0.25 -8.49
CA ALA A 98 1.95 -0.67 -8.44
C ALA A 98 3.29 0.06 -8.45
N LEU A 99 3.46 1.04 -9.34
CA LEU A 99 4.67 1.88 -9.39
C LEU A 99 4.89 2.63 -8.07
N LEU A 100 3.82 3.18 -7.48
CA LEU A 100 3.90 3.91 -6.23
C LEU A 100 4.33 3.00 -5.06
N ALA A 101 3.73 1.81 -4.94
CA ALA A 101 4.10 0.84 -3.91
C ALA A 101 5.60 0.50 -3.95
N VAL A 102 6.12 0.26 -5.15
CA VAL A 102 7.53 -0.02 -5.38
C VAL A 102 8.39 1.20 -5.04
N SER A 103 8.00 2.40 -5.49
CA SER A 103 8.73 3.64 -5.22
C SER A 103 8.86 3.96 -3.73
N ILE A 104 7.80 3.78 -2.92
CA ILE A 104 7.88 4.01 -1.46
C ILE A 104 8.94 3.11 -0.83
N ILE A 105 8.95 1.82 -1.18
CA ILE A 105 9.87 0.85 -0.59
C ILE A 105 11.31 1.08 -1.06
N ILE A 106 11.51 1.40 -2.34
CA ILE A 106 12.85 1.76 -2.85
C ILE A 106 13.37 3.01 -2.13
N ILE A 107 12.56 4.07 -2.00
CA ILE A 107 13.00 5.30 -1.31
C ILE A 107 13.28 5.02 0.17
N SER A 108 12.43 4.23 0.84
CA SER A 108 12.60 3.88 2.25
C SER A 108 13.85 3.03 2.50
N THR A 109 14.13 2.05 1.64
CA THR A 109 15.35 1.22 1.73
C THR A 109 16.60 2.04 1.44
N LEU A 110 16.58 2.94 0.45
CA LEU A 110 17.69 3.87 0.19
C LEU A 110 17.93 4.81 1.38
N LEU A 111 16.89 5.36 1.99
CA LEU A 111 17.01 6.19 3.19
C LEU A 111 17.56 5.40 4.37
N SER A 112 17.14 4.15 4.55
CA SER A 112 17.69 3.26 5.57
C SER A 112 19.18 3.01 5.37
N ALA A 113 19.64 2.82 4.12
CA ALA A 113 21.05 2.66 3.81
C ALA A 113 21.85 3.94 4.11
N VAL A 114 21.32 5.11 3.78
CA VAL A 114 21.93 6.41 4.12
C VAL A 114 22.03 6.59 5.63
N LEU A 115 21.00 6.22 6.40
CA LEU A 115 21.02 6.28 7.86
C LEU A 115 22.08 5.35 8.46
N MET A 116 22.24 4.13 7.92
CA MET A 116 23.30 3.21 8.34
C MET A 116 24.70 3.79 8.08
N LEU A 117 24.92 4.43 6.93
CA LEU A 117 26.19 5.09 6.64
C LEU A 117 26.46 6.25 7.61
N ILE A 118 25.46 7.10 7.87
CA ILE A 118 25.59 8.20 8.84
C ILE A 118 25.86 7.65 10.24
N GLY A 119 25.21 6.54 10.61
CA GLY A 119 25.42 5.90 11.91
C GLY A 119 26.81 5.29 12.10
N SER A 120 27.47 4.88 11.03
CA SER A 120 28.88 4.47 11.10
C SER A 120 29.84 5.64 11.36
N LEU A 121 29.43 6.86 11.03
CA LEU A 121 30.23 8.08 11.15
C LEU A 121 29.90 8.92 12.39
N THR A 122 28.80 8.62 13.08
CA THR A 122 28.28 9.43 14.20
C THR A 122 27.94 8.54 15.39
N ALA A 123 27.79 9.10 16.60
CA ALA A 123 27.32 8.35 17.77
C ALA A 123 25.83 7.91 17.68
N PHE A 124 25.16 8.22 16.57
CA PHE A 124 23.82 7.77 16.26
C PHE A 124 23.89 6.32 15.78
N SER A 125 23.33 5.38 16.53
CA SER A 125 23.19 4.00 16.07
C SER A 125 21.77 3.83 15.52
N PRO A 126 21.59 3.74 14.19
CA PRO A 126 20.30 3.36 13.63
C PRO A 126 19.98 1.92 14.01
N GLY A 127 18.71 1.64 14.31
CA GLY A 127 18.27 0.27 14.55
C GLY A 127 18.63 -0.63 13.38
N THR A 128 19.09 -1.84 13.68
CA THR A 128 19.48 -2.86 12.70
C THR A 128 18.49 -4.01 12.61
N GLY A 129 17.56 -4.12 13.55
CA GLY A 129 16.54 -5.14 13.51
C GLY A 129 15.61 -4.98 12.31
N GLN A 130 15.29 -6.14 11.74
CA GLN A 130 14.30 -6.28 10.69
C GLN A 130 12.94 -6.55 11.33
N LEU A 131 11.86 -6.45 10.54
CA LEU A 131 10.59 -6.98 10.99
C LEU A 131 10.71 -8.51 11.09
N ASP A 132 10.56 -9.04 12.31
CA ASP A 132 10.47 -10.49 12.52
C ASP A 132 9.40 -11.12 11.63
N SER A 133 8.37 -10.35 11.20
CA SER A 133 7.30 -10.79 10.29
C SER A 133 7.71 -11.21 8.89
N LEU A 134 8.89 -10.83 8.44
CA LEU A 134 9.36 -11.15 7.09
C LEU A 134 10.39 -12.30 7.05
N GLY A 135 10.87 -12.77 8.21
CA GLY A 135 11.90 -13.80 8.28
C GLY A 135 13.31 -13.22 8.30
N THR A 136 14.16 -13.78 9.15
CA THR A 136 15.50 -13.28 9.51
C THR A 136 16.56 -13.39 8.40
N ASP A 137 16.25 -14.06 7.27
CA ASP A 137 17.21 -14.35 6.19
C ASP A 137 16.71 -13.92 4.79
N LEU A 138 15.91 -12.85 4.71
CA LEU A 138 15.45 -12.38 3.41
C LEU A 138 16.50 -11.58 2.66
N ASN A 139 16.79 -12.03 1.44
CA ASN A 139 17.43 -11.20 0.43
C ASN A 139 16.66 -9.88 0.26
N LEU A 140 17.38 -8.77 0.09
CA LEU A 140 16.81 -7.43 -0.12
C LEU A 140 15.75 -7.41 -1.23
N LEU A 141 15.94 -8.19 -2.29
CA LEU A 141 14.96 -8.34 -3.36
C LEU A 141 13.62 -8.92 -2.88
N THR A 142 13.67 -9.97 -2.05
CA THR A 142 12.46 -10.60 -1.49
C THR A 142 11.75 -9.64 -0.56
N PHE A 143 12.48 -8.88 0.25
CA PHE A 143 11.92 -7.81 1.09
C PHE A 143 11.21 -6.72 0.26
N ILE A 144 11.84 -6.24 -0.81
CA ILE A 144 11.22 -5.20 -1.66
C ILE A 144 9.94 -5.75 -2.31
N LEU A 145 9.99 -6.97 -2.83
CA LEU A 145 8.85 -7.59 -3.51
C LEU A 145 7.70 -7.89 -2.53
N SER A 146 7.96 -8.52 -1.39
CA SER A 146 6.92 -8.81 -0.39
C SER A 146 6.24 -7.55 0.10
N THR A 147 7.04 -6.58 0.54
CA THR A 147 6.54 -5.35 1.14
C THR A 147 5.76 -4.49 0.14
N SER A 148 6.21 -4.43 -1.12
CA SER A 148 5.48 -3.72 -2.18
C SER A 148 4.15 -4.39 -2.52
N LEU A 149 4.08 -5.73 -2.56
CA LEU A 149 2.82 -6.46 -2.77
C LEU A 149 1.81 -6.25 -1.63
N ILE A 150 2.30 -6.25 -0.39
CA ILE A 150 1.45 -6.00 0.80
C ILE A 150 0.85 -4.61 0.71
N ILE A 151 1.70 -3.59 0.54
CA ILE A 151 1.27 -2.20 0.50
C ILE A 151 0.35 -1.93 -0.72
N LEU A 152 0.60 -2.60 -1.85
CA LEU A 152 -0.30 -2.57 -3.01
C LEU A 152 -1.68 -3.18 -2.69
N SER A 153 -1.72 -4.25 -1.90
CA SER A 153 -2.98 -4.85 -1.45
C SER A 153 -3.78 -3.87 -0.59
N TYR A 154 -3.11 -3.10 0.28
CA TYR A 154 -3.77 -2.05 1.06
C TYR A 154 -4.39 -0.95 0.18
N TYR A 155 -3.68 -0.55 -0.88
CA TYR A 155 -4.22 0.37 -1.88
C TYR A 155 -5.48 -0.21 -2.56
N ILE A 156 -5.43 -1.48 -2.97
CA ILE A 156 -6.56 -2.16 -3.62
C ILE A 156 -7.74 -2.26 -2.65
N GLY A 157 -7.51 -2.59 -1.37
CA GLY A 157 -8.54 -2.60 -0.34
C GLY A 157 -9.24 -1.24 -0.21
N GLY A 158 -8.46 -0.15 -0.13
CA GLY A 158 -9.00 1.22 -0.14
C GLY A 158 -9.78 1.55 -1.41
N TRP A 159 -9.33 1.05 -2.56
CA TRP A 159 -10.01 1.26 -3.84
C TRP A 159 -11.32 0.47 -3.96
N ILE A 160 -11.40 -0.73 -3.39
CA ILE A 160 -12.65 -1.51 -3.28
C ILE A 160 -13.69 -0.71 -2.48
N ILE A 161 -13.28 -0.14 -1.34
CA ILE A 161 -14.15 0.68 -0.47
C ILE A 161 -14.69 1.88 -1.26
N SER A 162 -13.80 2.65 -1.92
CA SER A 162 -14.22 3.86 -2.63
C SER A 162 -15.13 3.59 -3.82
N VAL A 163 -14.89 2.53 -4.59
CA VAL A 163 -15.76 2.13 -5.70
C VAL A 163 -17.13 1.68 -5.20
N GLY A 164 -17.19 1.00 -4.05
CA GLY A 164 -18.42 0.61 -3.38
C GLY A 164 -19.33 1.80 -3.10
N PHE A 165 -18.79 2.80 -2.41
CA PHE A 165 -19.50 4.06 -2.13
C PHE A 165 -19.86 4.83 -3.40
N TYR A 166 -18.97 4.89 -4.38
CA TYR A 166 -19.21 5.61 -5.63
C TYR A 166 -20.38 5.02 -6.42
N LYS A 167 -20.46 3.69 -6.51
CA LYS A 167 -21.48 3.00 -7.32
C LYS A 167 -22.83 2.90 -6.63
N PHE A 168 -22.87 2.50 -5.36
CA PHE A 168 -24.12 2.13 -4.68
C PHE A 168 -24.62 3.19 -3.68
N GLY A 169 -23.90 4.31 -3.53
CA GLY A 169 -24.24 5.35 -2.57
C GLY A 169 -23.84 4.98 -1.14
N TRP A 170 -24.36 5.73 -0.16
CA TRP A 170 -23.87 5.67 1.21
C TRP A 170 -24.26 4.39 1.97
N LEU A 171 -25.53 3.96 1.89
CA LEU A 171 -26.04 2.80 2.64
C LEU A 171 -25.32 1.49 2.27
N ILE A 172 -25.31 1.16 0.98
CA ILE A 172 -24.65 -0.05 0.47
C ILE A 172 -23.12 0.13 0.48
N GLY A 173 -22.63 1.37 0.36
CA GLY A 173 -21.21 1.70 0.51
C GLY A 173 -20.64 1.27 1.86
N MET A 174 -21.42 1.34 2.94
CA MET A 174 -20.97 0.84 4.24
C MET A 174 -20.66 -0.66 4.24
N ALA A 175 -21.43 -1.48 3.52
CA ALA A 175 -21.12 -2.91 3.38
C ALA A 175 -19.78 -3.15 2.66
N PHE A 176 -19.38 -2.23 1.76
CA PHE A 176 -18.08 -2.30 1.11
C PHE A 176 -16.90 -2.00 2.04
N ILE A 177 -17.12 -1.31 3.18
CA ILE A 177 -16.12 -1.21 4.23
C ILE A 177 -15.80 -2.60 4.77
N ALA A 178 -16.83 -3.40 5.09
CA ALA A 178 -16.63 -4.76 5.58
C ALA A 178 -15.90 -5.64 4.54
N VAL A 179 -16.25 -5.52 3.25
CA VAL A 179 -15.54 -6.23 2.16
C VAL A 179 -14.09 -5.79 2.05
N GLY A 180 -13.81 -4.48 2.15
CA GLY A 180 -12.45 -3.94 2.13
C GLY A 180 -11.63 -4.43 3.33
N VAL A 181 -12.19 -4.36 4.54
CA VAL A 181 -11.53 -4.86 5.76
C VAL A 181 -11.29 -6.37 5.68
N MET A 182 -12.24 -7.15 5.19
CA MET A 182 -12.06 -8.59 4.96
C MET A 182 -10.92 -8.86 3.97
N PHE A 183 -10.82 -8.07 2.90
CA PHE A 183 -9.72 -8.17 1.94
C PHE A 183 -8.35 -7.87 2.58
N LEU A 184 -8.27 -6.87 3.47
CA LEU A 184 -7.05 -6.56 4.21
C LEU A 184 -6.71 -7.66 5.22
N ALA A 185 -7.69 -8.16 5.97
CA ALA A 185 -7.50 -9.25 6.92
C ALA A 185 -6.98 -10.52 6.24
N LEU A 186 -7.49 -10.84 5.04
CA LEU A 186 -6.95 -11.93 4.22
C LEU A 186 -5.51 -11.66 3.80
N THR A 187 -5.19 -10.43 3.41
CA THR A 187 -3.80 -10.06 3.05
C THR A 187 -2.88 -10.25 4.25
N ASP A 188 -3.27 -9.75 5.42
CA ASP A 188 -2.47 -9.86 6.62
C ASP A 188 -2.31 -11.32 7.07
N LEU A 189 -3.36 -12.16 6.95
CA LEU A 189 -3.31 -13.62 7.22
C LEU A 189 -2.20 -14.33 6.42
N PHE A 190 -1.96 -13.93 5.17
CA PHE A 190 -0.87 -14.50 4.36
C PHE A 190 0.52 -14.07 4.84
N TRP A 191 0.63 -12.96 5.56
CA TRP A 191 1.89 -12.39 6.06
C TRP A 191 1.99 -12.43 7.59
N GLU A 192 1.17 -13.26 8.24
CA GLU A 192 1.10 -13.34 9.69
C GLU A 192 2.41 -13.85 10.30
N ARG A 193 3.22 -12.90 10.77
CA ARG A 193 3.69 -12.87 12.16
C ARG A 193 3.24 -11.62 12.92
N GLU A 194 2.34 -10.80 12.35
CA GLU A 194 1.90 -9.52 12.93
C GLU A 194 0.43 -9.48 13.42
N ILE A 195 -0.40 -10.48 13.15
CA ILE A 195 -1.76 -10.52 13.72
C ILE A 195 -1.80 -11.34 15.01
N ALA A 196 -1.19 -10.76 16.05
CA ALA A 196 -1.74 -10.89 17.39
C ALA A 196 -2.82 -9.80 17.58
N HIS A 197 -3.91 -9.84 16.80
CA HIS A 197 -5.07 -9.02 17.15
C HIS A 197 -5.70 -9.59 18.44
N PRO A 198 -6.22 -8.74 19.36
CA PRO A 198 -6.86 -9.18 20.61
C PRO A 198 -7.94 -10.24 20.42
N ILE A 199 -8.57 -10.25 19.24
CA ILE A 199 -9.63 -11.18 18.86
C ILE A 199 -9.07 -12.59 18.56
N ALA A 200 -7.89 -12.72 17.93
CA ALA A 200 -7.26 -14.01 17.68
C ALA A 200 -6.80 -14.66 19.00
N ASN A 201 -6.26 -13.85 19.92
CA ASN A 201 -5.93 -14.28 21.28
C ASN A 201 -7.17 -14.68 22.09
N SER A 202 -8.33 -14.05 21.88
CA SER A 202 -9.57 -14.47 22.56
C SER A 202 -10.11 -15.83 22.07
N ILE A 203 -9.67 -16.32 20.91
CA ILE A 203 -10.17 -17.56 20.28
C ILE A 203 -9.07 -18.65 20.22
N ASN A 204 -7.86 -18.39 20.74
CA ASN A 204 -6.73 -19.34 20.73
C ASN A 204 -6.44 -19.98 19.36
N LEU A 205 -6.64 -19.25 18.27
CA LEU A 205 -6.33 -19.75 16.94
C LEU A 205 -4.83 -19.57 16.68
N THR A 206 -4.12 -20.68 16.60
CA THR A 206 -2.72 -20.73 16.17
C THR A 206 -2.69 -20.95 14.66
N PHE A 207 -2.24 -19.95 13.90
CA PHE A 207 -2.05 -20.09 12.46
C PHE A 207 -0.64 -20.64 12.20
N PRO A 208 -0.50 -21.68 11.36
CA PRO A 208 0.81 -22.22 11.01
C PRO A 208 1.62 -21.20 10.18
N GLU A 209 2.93 -21.12 10.43
CA GLU A 209 3.83 -20.28 9.63
C GLU A 209 3.80 -20.74 8.17
N LEU A 210 3.32 -19.86 7.29
CA LEU A 210 3.26 -20.13 5.86
C LEU A 210 4.63 -19.92 5.22
N PRO A 211 5.10 -20.84 4.35
CA PRO A 211 6.32 -20.63 3.58
C PRO A 211 6.23 -19.35 2.73
N ILE A 212 7.33 -18.60 2.62
CA ILE A 212 7.40 -17.31 1.90
C ILE A 212 6.78 -17.36 0.48
N PHE A 213 7.01 -18.46 -0.25
CA PHE A 213 6.48 -18.63 -1.61
C PHE A 213 4.95 -18.77 -1.62
N THR A 214 4.37 -19.41 -0.61
CA THR A 214 2.91 -19.55 -0.49
C THR A 214 2.27 -18.21 -0.18
N SER A 215 2.88 -17.38 0.68
CA SER A 215 2.44 -16.01 0.97
C SER A 215 2.52 -15.10 -0.26
N LEU A 216 3.61 -15.18 -1.03
CA LEU A 216 3.77 -14.42 -2.28
C LEU A 216 2.71 -14.80 -3.31
N ILE A 217 2.50 -16.10 -3.55
CA ILE A 217 1.50 -16.56 -4.51
C ILE A 217 0.09 -16.19 -4.03
N GLY A 218 -0.21 -16.41 -2.75
CA GLY A 218 -1.50 -16.07 -2.14
C GLY A 218 -1.85 -14.59 -2.30
N THR A 219 -0.86 -13.71 -2.10
CA THR A 219 -1.08 -12.27 -2.26
C THR A 219 -1.21 -11.82 -3.70
N ILE A 220 -0.48 -12.41 -4.64
CA ILE A 220 -0.71 -12.17 -6.08
C ILE A 220 -2.15 -12.57 -6.47
N VAL A 221 -2.65 -13.69 -5.96
CA VAL A 221 -4.02 -14.15 -6.19
C VAL A 221 -5.04 -13.18 -5.59
N ILE A 222 -4.83 -12.71 -4.35
CA ILE A 222 -5.67 -11.69 -3.72
C ILE A 222 -5.70 -10.40 -4.53
N ILE A 223 -4.54 -9.89 -4.94
CA ILE A 223 -4.41 -8.68 -5.76
C ILE A 223 -5.20 -8.84 -7.07
N ALA A 224 -5.03 -9.97 -7.76
CA ALA A 224 -5.74 -10.27 -8.99
C ALA A 224 -7.27 -10.31 -8.76
N ALA A 225 -7.73 -10.95 -7.68
CA ALA A 225 -9.14 -11.01 -7.30
C ALA A 225 -9.71 -9.61 -6.97
N GLY A 226 -8.96 -8.78 -6.25
CA GLY A 226 -9.33 -7.40 -5.92
C GLY A 226 -9.44 -6.52 -7.16
N LEU A 227 -8.44 -6.56 -8.04
CA LEU A 227 -8.48 -5.86 -9.33
C LEU A 227 -9.62 -6.34 -10.23
N TRP A 228 -9.89 -7.65 -10.24
CA TRP A 228 -11.04 -8.21 -10.97
C TRP A 228 -12.37 -7.68 -10.41
N LEU A 229 -12.54 -7.66 -9.09
CA LEU A 229 -13.73 -7.12 -8.43
C LEU A 229 -13.92 -5.64 -8.76
N ILE A 230 -12.87 -4.83 -8.63
CA ILE A 230 -12.89 -3.40 -8.99
C ILE A 230 -13.30 -3.23 -10.46
N ARG A 231 -12.74 -4.04 -11.37
CA ARG A 231 -13.07 -3.97 -12.80
C ARG A 231 -14.53 -4.31 -13.07
N GLN A 232 -15.08 -5.32 -12.40
CA GLN A 232 -16.51 -5.66 -12.54
C GLN A 232 -17.41 -4.54 -12.03
N LEU A 233 -17.04 -3.90 -10.92
CA LEU A 233 -17.80 -2.79 -10.37
C LEU A 233 -17.76 -1.56 -11.28
N THR A 234 -16.58 -1.17 -11.78
CA THR A 234 -16.36 0.04 -12.59
C THR A 234 -16.89 -0.06 -14.04
N LYS A 235 -16.95 -1.27 -14.62
CA LYS A 235 -17.38 -1.48 -16.02
C LYS A 235 -18.78 -0.92 -16.32
N ARG A 236 -19.72 -1.02 -15.37
CA ARG A 236 -21.14 -0.68 -15.57
C ARG A 236 -21.63 0.57 -14.82
N VAL A 237 -20.75 1.36 -14.20
CA VAL A 237 -21.20 2.52 -13.40
C VAL A 237 -21.79 3.60 -14.31
N ARG A 238 -22.93 4.18 -13.92
CA ARG A 238 -23.45 5.40 -14.58
C ARG A 238 -22.68 6.58 -14.01
N VAL A 239 -21.96 7.31 -14.85
CA VAL A 239 -21.18 8.48 -14.42
C VAL A 239 -22.18 9.56 -14.03
N LYS A 240 -22.13 10.00 -12.77
CA LYS A 240 -22.96 11.12 -12.30
C LYS A 240 -22.39 12.41 -12.89
N LEU A 241 -23.11 12.99 -13.84
CA LEU A 241 -22.91 14.35 -14.32
C LEU A 241 -23.58 15.28 -13.29
N GLN A 242 -22.82 15.65 -12.27
CA GLN A 242 -23.15 16.73 -11.34
C GLN A 242 -22.16 17.86 -11.55
#